data_AF-A0A927TAY0-F1
#
_entry.id   AF-A0A927TAY0-F1
#
_cell.length_a   1.000
_cell.length_b   1.000
_cell.length_c   1.000
_cell.angle_alpha   90.00
_cell.angle_beta   90.00
_cell.angle_gamma   90.00
#
_symmetry.space_group_name_H-M   'P 1'
#
loop_
_entity.id
_entity.type
_entity.pdbx_description
1 polymer ?
#
loop_
_entity_poly.entity_id
_entity_poly.type
_entity_poly.pdbx_seq_one_letter_code
_entity_poly.pdbx_strand_id
1 'polypeptide(L)'
;MTSDQYIWARARDELVQTVVQMGFPEELGHQMAKQLGSPKAMDRMKAYLLYEKPDSIELVVDEMLAICSEIDAWREKKANEETNAQYNVMLNSRRFEE
;
A
#
# COMPACT_ATOMS: atom_id res chain seq x y z
N MET A 1 15.26 2.94 17.35
CA MET A 1 14.28 2.63 16.30
C MET A 1 13.71 1.26 16.59
N THR A 2 12.40 1.07 16.46
CA THR A 2 11.78 -0.26 16.51
C THR A 2 12.08 -1.03 15.22
N SER A 3 11.94 -2.36 15.22
CA SER A 3 12.12 -3.20 14.02
C SER A 3 11.31 -2.68 12.83
N ASP A 4 10.06 -2.28 13.08
CA ASP A 4 9.15 -1.78 12.05
C ASP A 4 9.58 -0.44 11.47
N GLN A 5 10.10 0.46 12.31
CA GLN A 5 10.66 1.74 11.85
C GLN A 5 11.89 1.54 10.96
N TYR A 6 12.71 0.54 11.27
CA TYR A 6 13.88 0.20 10.45
C TYR A 6 13.45 -0.38 9.09
N ILE A 7 12.50 -1.31 9.08
CA ILE A 7 11.96 -1.90 7.84
C ILE A 7 11.35 -0.81 6.96
N TRP A 8 10.59 0.11 7.55
CA TRP A 8 10.00 1.22 6.82
C TRP A 8 11.06 2.16 6.24
N ALA A 9 12.04 2.58 7.05
CA ALA A 9 13.11 3.46 6.57
C ALA A 9 13.89 2.82 5.42
N ARG A 10 14.23 1.53 5.56
CA ARG A 10 14.90 0.76 4.52
C ARG A 10 14.08 0.69 3.22
N ALA A 11 12.80 0.35 3.31
CA ALA A 11 11.93 0.25 2.14
C ALA A 11 11.76 1.60 1.44
N ARG A 12 11.65 2.70 2.20
CA ARG A 12 11.64 4.06 1.67
C ARG A 12 12.93 4.35 0.91
N ASP A 13 14.08 4.11 1.54
CA ASP A 13 15.38 4.46 0.96
C ASP A 13 15.65 3.67 -0.33
N GLU A 14 15.27 2.39 -0.36
CA GLU A 14 15.36 1.55 -1.56
C GLU A 14 14.42 2.03 -2.68
N LEU A 15 13.19 2.46 -2.35
CA LEU A 15 12.27 3.02 -3.34
C LEU A 15 12.80 4.33 -3.92
N VAL A 16 13.25 5.25 -3.05
CA VAL A 16 13.83 6.54 -3.47
C VAL A 16 15.04 6.33 -4.35
N GLN A 17 15.94 5.42 -3.98
CA GLN A 17 17.10 5.08 -4.77
C GLN A 17 16.72 4.54 -6.15
N THR A 18 15.70 3.67 -6.24
CA THR A 18 15.21 3.13 -7.50
C THR A 18 14.69 4.24 -8.41
N VAL A 19 13.87 5.15 -7.87
CA VAL A 19 13.33 6.30 -8.60
C VAL A 19 14.45 7.20 -9.15
N VAL A 20 15.46 7.50 -8.33
CA VAL A 20 16.63 8.30 -8.74
C VAL A 20 17.46 7.60 -9.82
N GLN A 21 17.67 6.29 -9.70
CA GLN A 21 18.41 5.49 -10.69
C GLN A 21 17.73 5.47 -12.07
N MET A 22 16.41 5.65 -12.11
CA MET A 22 15.65 5.77 -13.36
C MET A 22 15.71 7.18 -13.96
N GLY A 23 16.35 8.14 -13.29
CA GLY A 23 16.47 9.53 -13.73
C GLY A 23 15.35 10.45 -13.26
N PHE A 24 14.47 9.97 -12.37
CA PHE A 24 13.40 10.78 -11.80
C PHE A 24 13.85 11.54 -10.54
N PRO A 25 13.14 12.62 -10.15
CA PRO A 25 13.51 13.41 -8.98
C PRO A 25 13.43 12.60 -7.68
N GLU A 26 14.38 12.81 -6.77
CA GLU A 26 14.39 12.18 -5.43
C GLU A 26 13.12 12.52 -4.63
N GLU A 27 12.64 13.77 -4.75
CA GLU A 27 11.43 14.24 -4.09
C GLU A 27 10.19 13.41 -4.48
N LEU A 28 10.11 12.95 -5.73
CA LEU A 28 9.04 12.06 -6.19
C LEU A 28 9.05 10.76 -5.37
N GLY A 29 10.22 10.13 -5.20
CA GLY A 29 10.36 8.92 -4.41
C GLY A 29 9.94 9.10 -2.94
N HIS A 30 10.27 10.25 -2.34
CA HIS A 30 9.85 10.58 -0.97
C HIS A 30 8.34 10.75 -0.85
N GLN A 31 7.70 11.40 -1.82
CA GLN A 31 6.24 11.55 -1.84
C GLN A 31 5.54 10.21 -2.07
N MET A 32 6.06 9.38 -2.99
CA MET A 32 5.54 8.03 -3.23
C MET A 32 5.59 7.18 -1.96
N ALA A 33 6.71 7.21 -1.21
CA ALA A 33 6.83 6.48 0.04
C ALA A 33 5.78 6.91 1.08
N LYS A 34 5.51 8.22 1.20
CA LYS A 34 4.46 8.72 2.09
C LYS A 34 3.08 8.23 1.67
N GLN A 35 2.77 8.25 0.37
CA GLN A 35 1.46 7.86 -0.16
C GLN A 35 1.21 6.35 -0.05
N LEU A 36 2.22 5.53 -0.34
CA LEU A 36 2.14 4.06 -0.24
C LEU A 36 2.00 3.58 1.22
N GLY A 37 2.57 4.32 2.17
CA GLY A 37 2.27 4.21 3.61
C GLY A 37 2.70 2.90 4.29
N SER A 38 3.25 1.92 3.57
CA SER A 38 3.71 0.66 4.14
C SER A 38 4.91 0.07 3.37
N PRO A 39 5.82 -0.67 4.04
CA PRO A 39 6.97 -1.29 3.38
C PRO A 39 6.54 -2.24 2.26
N LYS A 40 5.46 -3.00 2.48
CA LYS A 40 4.91 -3.93 1.48
C LYS A 40 4.42 -3.22 0.22
N ALA A 41 3.79 -2.05 0.36
CA ALA A 41 3.36 -1.26 -0.79
C ALA A 41 4.55 -0.66 -1.54
N MET A 42 5.58 -0.20 -0.81
CA MET A 42 6.85 0.26 -1.41
C MET A 42 7.56 -0.85 -2.19
N ASP A 43 7.60 -2.07 -1.65
CA ASP A 43 8.20 -3.22 -2.34
C ASP A 43 7.43 -3.60 -3.62
N ARG A 44 6.09 -3.53 -3.61
CA ARG A 44 5.27 -3.70 -4.83
C ARG A 44 5.61 -2.63 -5.87
N MET A 45 5.66 -1.37 -5.46
CA MET A 45 6.00 -0.26 -6.36
C MET A 45 7.40 -0.42 -6.94
N LYS A 46 8.39 -0.78 -6.11
CA LYS A 46 9.76 -1.04 -6.54
C LYS A 46 9.83 -2.21 -7.54
N ALA A 47 9.08 -3.27 -7.31
CA ALA A 47 9.01 -4.40 -8.25
C ALA A 47 8.49 -3.93 -9.62
N TYR A 48 7.41 -3.15 -9.65
CA TYR A 48 6.89 -2.56 -10.89
C TYR A 48 7.95 -1.73 -11.61
N LEU A 49 8.62 -0.80 -10.90
CA LEU A 49 9.67 0.05 -11.49
C LEU A 49 10.80 -0.75 -12.13
N LEU A 50 11.22 -1.85 -11.50
CA LEU A 50 12.32 -2.68 -11.98
C LEU A 50 11.93 -3.56 -13.19
N TYR A 51 10.68 -4.04 -13.24
CA TYR A 51 10.21 -4.92 -14.31
C TYR A 51 9.69 -4.15 -15.52
N GLU A 52 8.79 -3.18 -15.31
CA GLU A 52 8.13 -2.45 -16.39
C GLU A 52 8.99 -1.31 -16.93
N LYS A 53 9.88 -0.76 -16.11
CA LYS A 53 10.78 0.35 -16.46
C LYS A 53 10.05 1.50 -17.17
N PRO A 54 9.01 2.08 -16.54
CA PRO A 54 8.29 3.22 -17.10
C PRO A 54 9.25 4.36 -17.47
N ASP A 55 8.98 4.99 -18.61
CA ASP A 55 9.77 6.08 -19.17
C ASP A 55 9.24 7.48 -18.81
N SER A 56 8.09 7.53 -18.13
CA SER A 56 7.41 8.77 -17.77
C SER A 56 6.98 8.78 -16.31
N ILE A 57 6.93 9.99 -15.73
CA ILE A 57 6.49 10.19 -14.34
C ILE A 57 5.01 9.85 -14.21
N GLU A 58 4.23 10.09 -15.26
CA GLU A 58 2.81 9.81 -15.33
C GLU A 58 2.53 8.33 -15.09
N LEU A 59 3.23 7.41 -15.78
CA LEU A 59 3.07 5.97 -15.58
C LEU A 59 3.49 5.52 -14.18
N VAL A 60 4.57 6.11 -13.65
CA VAL A 60 5.03 5.84 -12.27
C VAL A 60 3.97 6.22 -11.24
N VAL A 61 3.37 7.40 -11.39
CA VAL A 61 2.35 7.92 -10.47
C VAL A 61 1.03 7.19 -10.63
N ASP A 62 0.63 6.85 -11.86
CA ASP A 62 -0.59 6.08 -12.15
C ASP A 62 -0.57 4.72 -11.45
N GLU A 63 0.53 3.97 -11.60
CA GLU A 63 0.68 2.68 -10.92
C GLU A 63 0.70 2.83 -9.39
N MET A 64 1.38 3.86 -8.87
CA MET A 64 1.37 4.13 -7.43
C MET A 64 -0.07 4.33 -6.92
N LEU A 65 -0.89 5.11 -7.64
CA LEU A 65 -2.29 5.32 -7.29
C LEU A 65 -3.12 4.05 -7.42
N ALA A 66 -2.85 3.21 -8.43
CA ALA A 66 -3.49 1.90 -8.58
C ALA A 66 -3.20 1.00 -7.37
N ILE A 67 -1.94 0.92 -6.93
CA ILE A 67 -1.55 0.16 -5.72
C ILE A 67 -2.27 0.70 -4.47
N CYS A 68 -2.33 2.03 -4.29
CA CYS A 68 -3.06 2.63 -3.18
C CYS A 68 -4.55 2.27 -3.21
N SER A 69 -5.19 2.38 -4.38
CA SER A 69 -6.61 2.06 -4.56
C SER A 69 -6.92 0.60 -4.26
N GLU A 70 -6.10 -0.34 -4.71
CA GLU A 70 -6.26 -1.76 -4.38
C GLU A 70 -6.18 -2.03 -2.86
N ILE A 71 -5.22 -1.39 -2.19
CA ILE A 71 -5.04 -1.53 -0.73
C ILE A 71 -6.27 -1.00 0.00
N ASP A 72 -6.78 0.15 -0.40
CA ASP A 72 -7.95 0.76 0.24
C ASP A 72 -9.22 -0.05 -0.02
N ALA A 73 -9.44 -0.55 -1.24
CA ALA A 73 -10.54 -1.44 -1.55
C ALA A 73 -10.48 -2.74 -0.72
N TRP A 74 -9.28 -3.29 -0.49
CA TRP A 74 -9.11 -4.45 0.37
C TRP A 74 -9.42 -4.15 1.84
N ARG A 75 -8.97 -2.99 2.35
CA ARG A 75 -9.26 -2.53 3.73
C ARG A 75 -10.76 -2.33 3.92
N GLU A 76 -11.44 -1.69 2.99
CA GLU A 76 -12.89 -1.46 3.03
C GLU A 76 -13.64 -2.79 3.03
N LYS A 77 -13.26 -3.72 2.15
CA LYS A 77 -13.84 -5.07 2.14
C LYS A 77 -13.68 -5.77 3.48
N LYS A 78 -12.51 -5.68 4.11
CA LYS A 78 -12.25 -6.29 5.43
C LYS A 78 -13.09 -5.66 6.54
N ALA A 79 -13.20 -4.33 6.56
CA ALA A 79 -14.07 -3.63 7.51
C ALA A 79 -15.55 -4.02 7.34
N ASN A 80 -16.00 -4.19 6.10
CA ASN A 80 -17.35 -4.66 5.79
C ASN A 80 -17.56 -6.12 6.23
N GLU A 81 -16.60 -7.01 6.00
CA GLU A 81 -16.64 -8.41 6.48
C GLU A 81 -16.71 -8.49 8.01
N GLU A 82 -15.93 -7.69 8.73
CA GLU A 82 -15.95 -7.62 10.20
C GLU A 82 -17.29 -7.10 10.72
N THR A 83 -17.83 -6.05 10.10
CA THR A 83 -19.15 -5.50 10.44
C THR A 83 -20.25 -6.53 10.20
N ASN A 84 -20.19 -7.26 9.09
CA ASN A 84 -21.15 -8.31 8.77
C ASN A 84 -21.01 -9.52 9.72
N ALA A 85 -19.79 -9.87 10.12
CA ALA A 85 -19.54 -10.93 11.09
C ALA A 85 -20.12 -10.57 12.47
N GLN A 86 -19.90 -9.33 12.94
CA GLN A 86 -20.49 -8.84 14.19
C GLN A 86 -22.03 -8.83 14.13
N TYR A 87 -22.60 -8.40 13.01
CA TYR A 87 -24.05 -8.42 12.80
C TYR A 87 -24.63 -9.85 12.78
N ASN A 88 -23.97 -10.79 12.09
CA ASN A 88 -24.38 -12.20 12.05
C ASN A 88 -24.28 -12.87 13.41
N VAL A 89 -23.28 -12.53 14.23
CA VAL A 89 -23.18 -13.00 15.62
C VAL A 89 -24.37 -12.47 16.43
N MET A 90 -24.67 -11.17 16.37
CA MET A 90 -25.82 -10.58 17.07
C MET A 90 -27.16 -11.21 16.62
N LEU A 91 -27.36 -11.40 15.32
CA LEU A 91 -28.59 -11.97 14.76
C LEU A 91 -28.76 -13.44 15.17
N ASN A 92 -27.70 -14.24 15.11
CA ASN A 92 -27.74 -15.63 15.55
C ASN A 92 -27.96 -15.73 17.07
N SER A 93 -27.32 -14.89 17.87
CA SER A 93 -27.53 -14.86 19.32
C SER A 93 -28.99 -14.57 19.70
N ARG A 94 -29.65 -13.60 19.03
CA ARG A 94 -31.09 -13.34 19.25
C ARG A 94 -32.00 -14.48 18.82
N ARG A 95 -31.61 -15.26 17.81
CA ARG A 95 -32.40 -16.37 17.28
C ARG A 95 -32.37 -17.61 18.16
N PHE A 96 -31.40 -17.74 19.08
CA PHE A 96 -31.32 -18.83 20.06
C PHE A 96 -31.98 -18.49 21.42
N GLU A 97 -32.59 -17.31 21.55
CA GLU A 97 -33.33 -16.88 22.75
C GLU A 97 -34.87 -17.05 22.63
N GLU A 98 -35.37 -17.58 21.52
CA GLU A 98 -36.78 -18.00 21.30
C GLU A 98 -36.93 -19.53 21.41
#